data_AF-A0A7R7TFB6-F1
#
_entry.id   AF-A0A7R7TFB6-F1
#
_cell.length_a   1.000
_cell.length_b   1.000
_cell.length_c   1.000
_cell.angle_alpha   90.00
_cell.angle_beta   90.00
_cell.angle_gamma   90.00
#
_symmetry.space_group_name_H-M   'P 1'
#
loop_
_entity.id
_entity.type
_entity.pdbx_description
1 polymer ?
#
loop_
_entity_poly.entity_id
_entity_poly.type
_entity_poly.pdbx_seq_one_letter_code
_entity_poly.pdbx_strand_id
1 'polypeptide(L)'
;MRPPQVAGYFYPGEKAALKEEVKALLAGARTPPLPGVRGVLSPHAGYAYAGRVMAEAFRALSAWRGKARRVFLLGPSHFVAFPGVAFFPYRAWRTPLGEVAVDLEGGRRLLGQGAPFRAYREPFLEEHSLEVPLPFLQVALPQTPILPLLFGEVDPGEVAEALLPELGPKDLVVASSDLSHYHPDPVARRLDAKTLKRALALDAEGVAQAEACGRLPWSTLTALARALGWKPRLLAYATSAEARGGRERVVGYGALAYVWSLGLCRMKEMTPVRRRFSVEEFHRMAQAGLLGEDDRVELLEGEIWQMSPIGSRHAACLRRLRRLFTPLETQGLCLLAVQDPLRLSSHSEPQPDLLLLKPREDLYAEAHPGPEDVLLLVEVADASGAYDREVKAPLYARHGVQEVWVVDLVEGRVHRFLDPSPGGYREHHVLGPGDTLSPRAFPGLSVPVASLL
;
A
#
# COMPACT_ATOMS: atom_id res chain seq x y z
N MET A 1 19.83 10.88 -29.57
CA MET A 1 20.90 10.25 -28.77
C MET A 1 21.66 11.33 -28.04
N ARG A 2 22.12 11.08 -26.81
CA ARG A 2 23.05 11.98 -26.10
C ARG A 2 24.49 11.44 -26.22
N PRO A 3 25.46 12.19 -26.78
CA PRO A 3 26.86 11.77 -26.81
C PRO A 3 27.52 11.86 -25.42
N PRO A 4 28.65 11.17 -25.18
CA PRO A 4 29.44 11.40 -23.98
C PRO A 4 30.13 12.77 -24.05
N GLN A 5 30.13 13.51 -22.94
CA GLN A 5 30.73 14.83 -22.82
C GLN A 5 32.09 14.81 -22.12
N VAL A 6 32.34 13.80 -21.26
CA VAL A 6 33.54 13.77 -20.40
C VAL A 6 34.40 12.51 -20.59
N ALA A 7 34.13 11.72 -21.62
CA ALA A 7 34.98 10.61 -22.02
C ALA A 7 36.38 11.08 -22.43
N GLY A 8 37.42 10.43 -21.89
CA GLY A 8 38.81 10.86 -22.04
C GLY A 8 39.27 11.86 -20.98
N TYR A 9 38.36 12.42 -20.17
CA TYR A 9 38.67 13.38 -19.11
C TYR A 9 38.32 12.85 -17.71
N PHE A 10 37.06 12.51 -17.45
CA PHE A 10 36.62 11.95 -16.16
C PHE A 10 36.84 10.44 -16.07
N TYR A 11 36.83 9.76 -17.20
CA TYR A 11 37.03 8.31 -17.34
C TYR A 11 37.64 8.04 -18.73
N PRO A 12 38.28 6.87 -18.96
CA PRO A 12 38.94 6.59 -20.24
C PRO A 12 38.01 6.72 -21.46
N GLY A 13 38.50 7.36 -22.53
CA GLY A 13 37.76 7.49 -23.79
C GLY A 13 37.73 6.21 -24.62
N GLU A 14 38.69 5.31 -24.40
CA GLU A 14 38.82 4.06 -25.13
C GLU A 14 38.01 2.92 -24.49
N LYS A 15 37.26 2.18 -25.31
CA LYS A 15 36.33 1.13 -24.86
C LYS A 15 37.01 0.05 -24.01
N ALA A 16 38.17 -0.45 -24.46
CA ALA A 16 38.88 -1.52 -23.78
C ALA A 16 39.42 -1.06 -22.42
N ALA A 17 40.07 0.12 -22.40
CA ALA A 17 40.60 0.72 -21.17
C ALA A 17 39.49 1.00 -20.14
N LEU A 18 38.39 1.63 -20.57
CA LEU A 18 37.25 1.92 -19.69
C LEU A 18 36.64 0.64 -19.10
N LYS A 19 36.48 -0.40 -19.92
CA LYS A 19 35.87 -1.67 -19.47
C LYS A 19 36.74 -2.35 -18.43
N GLU A 20 38.05 -2.39 -18.64
CA GLU A 20 38.98 -3.02 -17.70
C GLU A 20 39.13 -2.20 -16.42
N GLU A 21 39.18 -0.86 -16.50
CA GLU A 21 39.22 -0.01 -15.30
C GLU A 21 37.96 -0.17 -14.44
N VAL A 22 36.76 -0.12 -15.04
CA VAL A 22 35.49 -0.29 -14.30
C VAL A 22 35.40 -1.68 -13.67
N LYS A 23 35.79 -2.74 -14.39
CA LYS A 23 35.82 -4.09 -13.83
C LYS A 23 36.80 -4.21 -12.67
N ALA A 24 38.00 -3.66 -12.80
CA ALA A 24 39.02 -3.69 -11.75
C ALA A 24 38.53 -2.95 -10.50
N LEU A 25 37.91 -1.77 -10.67
CA LEU A 25 37.31 -1.00 -9.58
C LEU A 25 36.18 -1.80 -8.90
N LEU A 26 35.25 -2.37 -9.66
CA LEU A 26 34.16 -3.20 -9.11
C LEU A 26 34.67 -4.47 -8.41
N ALA A 27 35.75 -5.09 -8.90
CA ALA A 27 36.37 -6.25 -8.28
C ALA A 27 37.12 -5.89 -6.98
N GLY A 28 37.66 -4.66 -6.90
CA GLY A 28 38.34 -4.13 -5.72
C GLY A 28 37.41 -3.56 -4.64
N ALA A 29 36.11 -3.44 -4.92
CA ALA A 29 35.13 -2.97 -3.94
C ALA A 29 34.96 -3.99 -2.80
N ARG A 30 34.90 -3.49 -1.57
CA ARG A 30 34.73 -4.31 -0.35
C ARG A 30 33.29 -4.72 -0.12
N THR A 31 32.35 -3.90 -0.58
CA THR A 31 30.91 -4.13 -0.47
C THR A 31 30.51 -5.35 -1.30
N PRO A 32 29.82 -6.35 -0.73
CA PRO A 32 29.27 -7.45 -1.53
C PRO A 32 28.05 -6.97 -2.32
N PRO A 33 27.61 -7.72 -3.36
CA PRO A 33 26.28 -7.53 -3.92
C PRO A 33 25.22 -7.59 -2.82
N LEU A 34 24.29 -6.63 -2.79
CA LEU A 34 23.25 -6.53 -1.78
C LEU A 34 21.87 -6.83 -2.37
N PRO A 35 21.29 -8.03 -2.21
CA PRO A 35 20.01 -8.39 -2.82
C PRO A 35 18.85 -7.45 -2.48
N GLY A 36 18.86 -6.86 -1.29
CA GLY A 36 17.84 -5.92 -0.84
C GLY A 36 18.08 -4.46 -1.27
N VAL A 37 19.20 -4.10 -1.90
CA VAL A 37 19.45 -2.69 -2.25
C VAL A 37 18.39 -2.20 -3.24
N ARG A 38 17.80 -1.04 -2.99
CA ARG A 38 16.82 -0.41 -3.89
C ARG A 38 17.25 0.95 -4.37
N GLY A 39 18.13 1.63 -3.63
CA GLY A 39 18.82 2.80 -4.15
C GLY A 39 20.23 2.96 -3.61
N VAL A 40 21.01 3.80 -4.26
CA VAL A 40 22.38 4.14 -3.84
C VAL A 40 22.67 5.62 -4.04
N LEU A 41 23.52 6.17 -3.18
CA LEU A 41 24.25 7.40 -3.46
C LEU A 41 25.60 7.02 -4.08
N SER A 42 25.99 7.70 -5.15
CA SER A 42 27.31 7.59 -5.75
C SER A 42 27.89 8.98 -6.07
N PRO A 43 29.20 9.19 -5.93
CA PRO A 43 29.86 10.38 -6.44
C PRO A 43 29.90 10.40 -7.98
N HIS A 44 30.27 11.56 -8.55
CA HIS A 44 30.41 11.76 -10.00
C HIS A 44 31.68 12.54 -10.41
N ALA A 45 32.67 12.67 -9.52
CA ALA A 45 34.01 13.12 -9.91
C ALA A 45 34.76 12.12 -10.82
N GLY A 46 35.91 12.53 -11.38
CA GLY A 46 36.73 11.65 -12.21
C GLY A 46 37.16 10.35 -11.50
N TYR A 47 37.27 9.26 -12.25
CA TYR A 47 37.53 7.90 -11.73
C TYR A 47 38.84 7.80 -10.96
N ALA A 48 39.85 8.57 -11.36
CA ALA A 48 41.12 8.67 -10.66
C ALA A 48 40.96 9.08 -9.18
N TYR A 49 39.91 9.85 -8.86
CA TYR A 49 39.64 10.33 -7.50
C TYR A 49 38.52 9.52 -6.81
N ALA A 50 37.36 9.44 -7.45
CA ALA A 50 36.15 8.90 -6.82
C ALA A 50 35.80 7.47 -7.26
N GLY A 51 36.49 6.90 -8.26
CA GLY A 51 36.13 5.62 -8.86
C GLY A 51 36.07 4.46 -7.87
N ARG A 52 36.95 4.44 -6.86
CA ARG A 52 36.91 3.44 -5.78
C ARG A 52 35.65 3.55 -4.93
N VAL A 53 35.19 4.77 -4.63
CA VAL A 53 33.96 4.99 -3.86
C VAL A 53 32.72 4.68 -4.69
N MET A 54 32.70 5.07 -5.98
CA MET A 54 31.62 4.68 -6.92
C MET A 54 31.47 3.17 -7.01
N ALA A 55 32.58 2.44 -7.08
CA ALA A 55 32.58 0.99 -7.20
C ALA A 55 31.83 0.31 -6.06
N GLU A 56 31.87 0.85 -4.84
CA GLU A 56 31.16 0.30 -3.68
C GLU A 56 29.63 0.36 -3.89
N ALA A 57 29.12 1.50 -4.37
CA ALA A 57 27.70 1.68 -4.68
C ALA A 57 27.24 0.74 -5.81
N PHE A 58 27.98 0.68 -6.92
CA PHE A 58 27.61 -0.15 -8.06
C PHE A 58 27.85 -1.64 -7.84
N ARG A 59 28.81 -2.00 -6.98
CA ARG A 59 28.99 -3.39 -6.54
C ARG A 59 27.81 -3.86 -5.71
N ALA A 60 27.27 -3.02 -4.81
CA ALA A 60 26.03 -3.32 -4.09
C ALA A 60 24.88 -3.60 -5.08
N LEU A 61 24.69 -2.73 -6.08
CA LEU A 61 23.64 -2.88 -7.10
C LEU A 61 23.79 -4.15 -7.96
N SER A 62 24.99 -4.72 -8.10
CA SER A 62 25.23 -5.89 -8.97
C SER A 62 24.41 -7.15 -8.59
N ALA A 63 23.79 -7.18 -7.40
CA ALA A 63 22.82 -8.23 -7.04
C ALA A 63 21.55 -8.24 -7.91
N TRP A 64 21.26 -7.11 -8.59
CA TRP A 64 20.13 -6.91 -9.50
C TRP A 64 20.47 -7.13 -10.96
N ARG A 65 21.67 -7.65 -11.27
CA ARG A 65 22.07 -8.00 -12.63
C ARG A 65 21.06 -8.94 -13.27
N GLY A 66 20.50 -8.54 -14.42
CA GLY A 66 19.45 -9.29 -15.14
C GLY A 66 18.06 -9.27 -14.48
N LYS A 67 17.88 -8.54 -13.36
CA LYS A 67 16.62 -8.46 -12.61
C LYS A 67 16.02 -7.05 -12.59
N ALA A 68 16.86 -6.02 -12.64
CA ALA A 68 16.40 -4.62 -12.64
C ALA A 68 15.62 -4.30 -13.92
N ARG A 69 14.45 -3.67 -13.76
CA ARG A 69 13.61 -3.21 -14.88
C ARG A 69 14.14 -1.90 -15.46
N ARG A 70 14.44 -0.92 -14.60
CA ARG A 70 15.00 0.39 -14.95
C ARG A 70 15.72 1.00 -13.75
N VAL A 71 16.57 1.99 -14.00
CA VAL A 71 17.26 2.78 -12.98
C VAL A 71 16.85 4.26 -13.11
N PHE A 72 16.18 4.80 -12.10
CA PHE A 72 16.01 6.24 -11.94
C PHE A 72 17.37 6.85 -11.60
N LEU A 73 17.87 7.71 -12.48
CA LEU A 73 19.22 8.26 -12.36
C LEU A 73 19.09 9.76 -12.10
N LEU A 74 19.24 10.13 -10.84
CA LEU A 74 18.98 11.47 -10.30
C LEU A 74 20.30 12.21 -10.11
N GLY A 75 20.38 13.47 -10.52
CA GLY A 75 21.60 14.24 -10.35
C GLY A 75 21.41 15.73 -10.57
N PRO A 76 22.33 16.55 -10.05
CA PRO A 76 22.24 18.00 -10.15
C PRO A 76 22.58 18.50 -11.55
N SER A 77 22.08 19.68 -11.89
CA SER A 77 22.66 20.50 -12.95
C SER A 77 23.71 21.46 -12.38
N HIS A 78 24.91 21.44 -12.94
CA HIS A 78 26.03 22.31 -12.57
C HIS A 78 26.11 23.57 -13.43
N PHE A 79 25.65 23.50 -14.68
CA PHE A 79 25.87 24.55 -15.67
C PHE A 79 24.65 25.42 -15.94
N VAL A 80 23.44 24.86 -15.80
CA VAL A 80 22.19 25.54 -16.17
C VAL A 80 21.23 25.50 -14.98
N ALA A 81 20.90 26.66 -14.43
CA ALA A 81 19.85 26.79 -13.43
C ALA A 81 18.47 26.83 -14.11
N PHE A 82 17.50 26.07 -13.59
CA PHE A 82 16.11 26.05 -14.06
C PHE A 82 15.20 25.57 -12.92
N PRO A 83 13.89 25.89 -12.94
CA PRO A 83 12.95 25.36 -11.96
C PRO A 83 12.53 23.92 -12.29
N GLY A 84 12.42 23.08 -11.26
CA GLY A 84 11.90 21.72 -11.37
C GLY A 84 12.95 20.66 -11.73
N VAL A 85 12.47 19.57 -12.32
CA VAL A 85 13.28 18.42 -12.72
C VAL A 85 13.19 18.21 -14.23
N ALA A 86 14.31 18.30 -14.92
CA ALA A 86 14.39 18.14 -16.36
C ALA A 86 14.45 16.66 -16.77
N PHE A 87 13.65 16.33 -17.78
CA PHE A 87 13.76 15.11 -18.57
C PHE A 87 13.73 15.48 -20.05
N PHE A 88 14.64 14.91 -20.85
CA PHE A 88 14.60 15.05 -22.31
C PHE A 88 14.55 13.66 -22.98
N PRO A 89 13.65 13.43 -23.95
CA PRO A 89 13.39 12.11 -24.54
C PRO A 89 14.46 11.66 -25.55
N TYR A 90 15.73 11.64 -25.13
CA TYR A 90 16.78 10.95 -25.87
C TYR A 90 16.47 9.45 -25.90
N ARG A 91 16.44 8.82 -27.08
CA ARG A 91 16.36 7.34 -27.21
C ARG A 91 17.34 6.59 -26.29
N ALA A 92 18.58 7.06 -26.25
CA ALA A 92 19.66 6.46 -25.47
C ALA A 92 20.80 7.46 -25.26
N TRP A 93 21.65 7.17 -24.26
CA TRP A 93 22.88 7.87 -23.95
C TRP A 93 24.08 7.02 -24.38
N ARG A 94 25.12 7.62 -24.94
CA ARG A 94 26.33 6.92 -25.39
C ARG A 94 27.45 7.07 -24.39
N THR A 95 28.19 5.98 -24.18
CA THR A 95 29.52 5.95 -23.56
C THR A 95 30.46 5.20 -24.50
N PRO A 96 31.78 5.16 -24.23
CA PRO A 96 32.70 4.28 -24.96
C PRO A 96 32.34 2.78 -24.87
N LEU A 97 31.59 2.34 -23.85
CA LEU A 97 31.15 0.94 -23.71
C LEU A 97 29.96 0.60 -24.62
N GLY A 98 29.23 1.60 -25.11
CA GLY A 98 28.06 1.44 -25.96
C GLY A 98 26.90 2.32 -25.51
N GLU A 99 25.71 2.01 -26.02
CA GLU A 99 24.48 2.76 -25.70
C GLU A 99 23.84 2.27 -24.40
N VAL A 100 23.21 3.19 -23.67
CA VAL A 100 22.31 2.93 -22.53
C VAL A 100 20.94 3.43 -22.91
N ALA A 101 19.96 2.52 -23.01
CA ALA A 101 18.59 2.86 -23.35
C ALA A 101 17.97 3.80 -22.30
N VAL A 102 17.14 4.75 -22.76
CA VAL A 102 16.34 5.59 -21.88
C VAL A 102 14.91 5.06 -21.84
N ASP A 103 14.32 5.02 -20.66
CA ASP A 103 12.90 4.73 -20.48
C ASP A 103 12.05 5.93 -20.90
N LEU A 104 11.75 6.00 -22.21
CA LEU A 104 10.93 7.06 -22.80
C LEU A 104 9.49 7.03 -22.30
N GLU A 105 8.95 5.85 -21.97
CA GLU A 105 7.58 5.73 -21.50
C GLU A 105 7.45 6.29 -20.09
N GLY A 106 8.37 5.90 -19.20
CA GLY A 106 8.49 6.48 -17.86
C GLY A 106 8.66 7.99 -17.88
N GLY A 107 9.57 8.49 -18.72
CA GLY A 107 9.79 9.94 -18.83
C GLY A 107 8.57 10.69 -19.37
N ARG A 108 7.82 10.13 -20.33
CA ARG A 108 6.56 10.74 -20.81
C ARG A 108 5.48 10.76 -19.73
N ARG A 109 5.37 9.71 -18.91
CA ARG A 109 4.42 9.72 -17.78
C ARG A 109 4.76 10.82 -16.78
N LEU A 110 6.04 10.97 -16.41
CA LEU A 110 6.49 12.05 -15.52
C LEU A 110 6.18 13.44 -16.10
N LEU A 111 6.47 13.66 -17.39
CA LEU A 111 6.11 14.92 -18.05
C LEU A 111 4.60 15.17 -18.08
N GLY A 112 3.80 14.11 -18.24
CA GLY A 112 2.33 14.18 -18.22
C GLY A 112 1.74 14.55 -16.86
N GLN A 113 2.46 14.33 -15.75
CA GLN A 113 2.07 14.79 -14.42
C GLN A 113 2.17 16.32 -14.28
N GLY A 114 2.95 16.99 -15.13
CA GLY A 114 3.19 18.43 -15.03
C GLY A 114 4.29 18.75 -14.03
N ALA A 115 4.08 19.73 -13.14
CA ALA A 115 5.04 20.05 -12.08
C ALA A 115 5.28 18.82 -11.16
N PRO A 116 6.53 18.58 -10.73
CA PRO A 116 7.73 19.40 -10.93
C PRO A 116 8.53 19.09 -12.21
N PHE A 117 8.05 18.23 -13.11
CA PHE A 117 8.81 17.76 -14.28
C PHE A 117 8.73 18.72 -15.47
N ARG A 118 9.85 18.87 -16.20
CA ARG A 118 9.99 19.79 -17.34
C ARG A 118 10.72 19.14 -18.50
N ALA A 119 10.25 19.43 -19.72
CA ALA A 119 10.86 18.96 -20.95
C ALA A 119 12.00 19.89 -21.39
N TYR A 120 13.10 19.93 -20.64
CA TYR A 120 14.27 20.76 -20.96
C TYR A 120 15.41 19.96 -21.55
N ARG A 121 16.01 20.47 -22.63
CA ARG A 121 17.14 19.84 -23.31
C ARG A 121 18.46 20.45 -22.88
N GLU A 122 18.47 21.75 -22.75
CA GLU A 122 19.62 22.62 -22.53
C GLU A 122 20.45 22.16 -21.33
N PRO A 123 19.85 21.82 -20.16
CA PRO A 123 20.63 21.36 -19.01
C PRO A 123 21.42 20.07 -19.24
N PHE A 124 21.05 19.25 -20.23
CA PHE A 124 21.74 17.98 -20.51
C PHE A 124 22.98 18.14 -21.40
N LEU A 125 23.17 19.28 -22.06
CA LEU A 125 24.17 19.42 -23.13
C LEU A 125 25.61 19.31 -22.61
N GLU A 126 25.92 19.95 -21.49
CA GLU A 126 27.28 19.98 -20.90
C GLU A 126 27.39 19.20 -19.58
N GLU A 127 26.26 18.69 -19.08
CA GLU A 127 26.19 18.09 -17.75
C GLU A 127 26.89 16.72 -17.66
N HIS A 128 27.59 16.47 -16.57
CA HIS A 128 28.34 15.23 -16.36
C HIS A 128 27.82 14.38 -15.19
N SER A 129 27.01 14.96 -14.29
CA SER A 129 26.55 14.31 -13.05
C SER A 129 25.85 12.97 -13.27
N LEU A 130 25.10 12.84 -14.37
CA LEU A 130 24.43 11.59 -14.74
C LEU A 130 25.26 10.71 -15.67
N GLU A 131 26.25 11.27 -16.37
CA GLU A 131 27.07 10.54 -17.34
C GLU A 131 28.16 9.71 -16.67
N VAL A 132 28.88 10.31 -15.72
CA VAL A 132 30.02 9.68 -15.05
C VAL A 132 29.67 8.32 -14.40
N PRO A 133 28.48 8.13 -13.78
CA PRO A 133 28.11 6.83 -13.24
C PRO A 133 27.71 5.77 -14.31
N LEU A 134 27.48 6.15 -15.57
CA LEU A 134 26.94 5.22 -16.59
C LEU A 134 27.84 4.03 -16.91
N PRO A 135 29.18 4.16 -17.06
CA PRO A 135 30.00 2.99 -17.35
C PRO A 135 29.97 1.96 -16.21
N PHE A 136 29.88 2.39 -14.95
CA PHE A 136 29.66 1.48 -13.82
C PHE A 136 28.32 0.76 -13.93
N LEU A 137 27.25 1.48 -14.27
CA LEU A 137 25.92 0.91 -14.50
C LEU A 137 25.96 -0.12 -15.64
N GLN A 138 26.60 0.17 -16.77
CA GLN A 138 26.70 -0.75 -17.91
C GLN A 138 27.42 -2.06 -17.58
N VAL A 139 28.38 -2.04 -16.65
CA VAL A 139 29.12 -3.25 -16.23
C VAL A 139 28.35 -4.00 -15.13
N ALA A 140 27.82 -3.29 -14.12
CA ALA A 140 27.11 -3.90 -13.00
C ALA A 140 25.71 -4.40 -13.37
N LEU A 141 25.00 -3.66 -14.22
CA LEU A 141 23.61 -3.84 -14.66
C LEU A 141 23.51 -3.73 -16.20
N PRO A 142 24.10 -4.68 -16.95
CA PRO A 142 24.09 -4.63 -18.40
C PRO A 142 22.65 -4.63 -18.94
N GLN A 143 22.41 -3.83 -19.98
CA GLN A 143 21.13 -3.70 -20.68
C GLN A 143 19.97 -3.12 -19.85
N THR A 144 20.20 -2.66 -18.62
CA THR A 144 19.16 -1.99 -17.83
C THR A 144 18.94 -0.55 -18.33
N PRO A 145 17.72 -0.17 -18.75
CA PRO A 145 17.39 1.19 -19.13
C PRO A 145 17.51 2.18 -17.96
N ILE A 146 17.83 3.43 -18.27
CA ILE A 146 17.86 4.53 -17.31
C ILE A 146 16.68 5.48 -17.51
N LEU A 147 16.24 6.14 -16.43
CA LEU A 147 15.39 7.31 -16.48
C LEU A 147 16.18 8.49 -15.91
N PRO A 148 16.88 9.26 -16.77
CA PRO A 148 17.76 10.34 -16.34
C PRO A 148 16.93 11.57 -15.97
N LEU A 149 17.09 12.04 -14.73
CA LEU A 149 16.38 13.19 -14.17
C LEU A 149 17.40 14.19 -13.64
N LEU A 150 17.48 15.36 -14.28
CA LEU A 150 18.36 16.45 -13.86
C LEU A 150 17.60 17.42 -12.97
N PHE A 151 18.16 17.72 -11.81
CA PHE A 151 17.56 18.57 -10.81
C PHE A 151 18.08 19.99 -10.99
N GLY A 152 17.14 20.93 -11.18
CA GLY A 152 17.36 22.34 -10.97
C GLY A 152 16.87 22.75 -9.57
N GLU A 153 16.25 23.91 -9.46
CA GLU A 153 15.64 24.40 -8.22
C GLU A 153 14.25 23.80 -8.02
N VAL A 154 14.11 22.95 -7.00
CA VAL A 154 12.87 22.22 -6.71
C VAL A 154 12.81 21.75 -5.26
N ASP A 155 11.60 21.59 -4.72
CA ASP A 155 11.41 20.89 -3.44
C ASP A 155 11.65 19.38 -3.65
N PRO A 156 12.66 18.78 -3.00
CA PRO A 156 12.95 17.35 -3.15
C PRO A 156 11.85 16.44 -2.59
N GLY A 157 11.02 16.93 -1.66
CA GLY A 157 9.85 16.24 -1.12
C GLY A 157 8.74 16.09 -2.16
N GLU A 158 8.40 17.18 -2.87
CA GLU A 158 7.43 17.16 -3.98
C GLU A 158 7.87 16.17 -5.07
N VAL A 159 9.17 16.16 -5.41
CA VAL A 159 9.72 15.20 -6.38
C VAL A 159 9.61 13.76 -5.85
N ALA A 160 9.89 13.52 -4.56
CA ALA A 160 9.78 12.19 -3.98
C ALA A 160 8.33 11.67 -4.05
N GLU A 161 7.35 12.51 -3.69
CA GLU A 161 5.92 12.18 -3.79
C GLU A 161 5.50 11.85 -5.21
N ALA A 162 5.96 12.62 -6.20
CA ALA A 162 5.65 12.38 -7.60
C ALA A 162 6.32 11.10 -8.16
N LEU A 163 7.50 10.73 -7.64
CA LEU A 163 8.22 9.52 -8.04
C LEU A 163 7.72 8.24 -7.34
N LEU A 164 7.13 8.33 -6.14
CA LEU A 164 6.61 7.18 -5.39
C LEU A 164 5.70 6.25 -6.20
N PRO A 165 4.64 6.73 -6.88
CA PRO A 165 3.74 5.86 -7.64
C PRO A 165 4.39 5.26 -8.90
N GLU A 166 5.50 5.84 -9.37
CA GLU A 166 6.23 5.34 -10.55
C GLU A 166 7.24 4.25 -10.18
N LEU A 167 7.64 4.11 -8.92
CA LEU A 167 8.64 3.14 -8.50
C LEU A 167 8.06 1.72 -8.37
N GLY A 168 8.36 0.87 -9.36
CA GLY A 168 7.99 -0.55 -9.33
C GLY A 168 8.92 -1.41 -8.46
N PRO A 169 8.58 -2.68 -8.18
CA PRO A 169 9.37 -3.58 -7.33
C PRO A 169 10.74 -3.96 -7.90
N LYS A 170 10.95 -3.79 -9.21
CA LYS A 170 12.22 -4.06 -9.91
C LYS A 170 12.96 -2.79 -10.32
N ASP A 171 12.51 -1.62 -9.85
CA ASP A 171 13.16 -0.35 -10.14
C ASP A 171 14.20 -0.02 -9.08
N LEU A 172 15.28 0.60 -9.54
CA LEU A 172 16.38 1.06 -8.71
C LEU A 172 16.52 2.57 -8.81
N VAL A 173 17.09 3.20 -7.78
CA VAL A 173 17.35 4.65 -7.75
C VAL A 173 18.84 4.90 -7.51
N VAL A 174 19.46 5.70 -8.36
CA VAL A 174 20.84 6.18 -8.18
C VAL A 174 20.77 7.68 -8.03
N ALA A 175 21.13 8.20 -6.86
CA ALA A 175 21.38 9.62 -6.67
C ALA A 175 22.87 9.91 -6.86
N SER A 176 23.18 10.93 -7.64
CA SER A 176 24.52 11.34 -8.00
C SER A 176 24.92 12.59 -7.23
N SER A 177 25.92 12.49 -6.35
CA SER A 177 26.42 13.63 -5.56
C SER A 177 27.84 13.40 -5.05
N ASP A 178 28.70 14.40 -5.23
CA ASP A 178 29.86 14.61 -4.38
C ASP A 178 29.44 15.38 -3.11
N LEU A 179 30.27 15.36 -2.06
CA LEU A 179 29.98 16.00 -0.76
C LEU A 179 30.61 17.41 -0.69
N SER A 180 31.27 17.78 0.41
CA SER A 180 31.86 19.12 0.58
C SER A 180 32.96 19.41 -0.45
N HIS A 181 33.16 20.69 -0.78
CA HIS A 181 34.07 21.13 -1.84
C HIS A 181 35.10 22.14 -1.35
N TYR A 182 36.38 21.88 -1.67
CA TYR A 182 37.51 22.82 -1.54
C TYR A 182 37.86 23.26 -0.12
N HIS A 183 37.45 22.49 0.89
CA HIS A 183 37.90 22.68 2.28
C HIS A 183 39.21 21.94 2.56
N PRO A 184 39.98 22.33 3.60
CA PRO A 184 41.01 21.48 4.16
C PRO A 184 40.45 20.13 4.62
N ASP A 185 41.21 19.05 4.45
CA ASP A 185 40.75 17.67 4.69
C ASP A 185 40.05 17.47 6.05
N PRO A 186 40.58 17.94 7.20
CA PRO A 186 39.89 17.78 8.48
C PRO A 186 38.52 18.48 8.55
N VAL A 187 38.37 19.61 7.84
CA VAL A 187 37.13 20.39 7.79
C VAL A 187 36.11 19.69 6.90
N ALA A 188 36.54 19.24 5.71
CA ALA A 188 35.71 18.47 4.78
C ALA A 188 35.13 17.23 5.48
N ARG A 189 35.98 16.42 6.12
CA ARG A 189 35.55 15.23 6.87
C ARG A 189 34.51 15.52 7.93
N ARG A 190 34.66 16.62 8.66
CA ARG A 190 33.70 17.03 9.70
C ARG A 190 32.35 17.43 9.10
N LEU A 191 32.34 18.16 7.98
CA LEU A 191 31.12 18.55 7.28
C LEU A 191 30.43 17.33 6.68
N ASP A 192 31.18 16.51 5.96
CA ASP A 192 30.71 15.29 5.33
C ASP A 192 30.11 14.31 6.35
N ALA A 193 30.78 14.09 7.48
CA ALA A 193 30.28 13.21 8.54
C ALA A 193 28.92 13.68 9.09
N LYS A 194 28.69 15.00 9.20
CA LYS A 194 27.38 15.54 9.61
C LYS A 194 26.32 15.23 8.56
N THR A 195 26.64 15.44 7.28
CA THR A 195 25.71 15.16 6.17
C THR A 195 25.37 13.67 6.08
N LEU A 196 26.39 12.80 6.15
CA LEU A 196 26.21 11.35 6.15
C LEU A 196 25.37 10.89 7.35
N LYS A 197 25.56 11.47 8.54
CA LYS A 197 24.76 11.16 9.73
C LYS A 197 23.27 11.51 9.51
N ARG A 198 22.97 12.63 8.86
CA ARG A 198 21.59 13.02 8.50
C ARG A 198 20.97 12.01 7.53
N ALA A 199 21.69 11.66 6.46
CA ALA A 199 21.21 10.67 5.50
C ALA A 199 20.98 9.28 6.14
N LEU A 200 21.87 8.85 7.05
CA LEU A 200 21.71 7.60 7.81
C LEU A 200 20.51 7.64 8.77
N ALA A 201 20.11 8.83 9.23
CA ALA A 201 18.92 9.06 10.05
C ALA A 201 17.64 9.27 9.21
N LEU A 202 17.72 9.17 7.87
CA LEU A 202 16.61 9.46 6.95
C LEU A 202 16.06 10.90 7.09
N ASP A 203 16.91 11.83 7.49
CA ASP A 203 16.63 13.27 7.56
C ASP A 203 16.83 13.91 6.17
N ALA A 204 15.79 13.83 5.33
CA ALA A 204 15.82 14.33 3.96
C ALA A 204 15.96 15.87 3.93
N GLU A 205 15.24 16.56 4.80
CA GLU A 205 15.27 18.02 4.92
C GLU A 205 16.69 18.51 5.29
N GLY A 206 17.34 17.83 6.23
CA GLY A 206 18.72 18.13 6.60
C GLY A 206 19.76 17.78 5.54
N VAL A 207 19.50 16.80 4.67
CA VAL A 207 20.34 16.51 3.49
C VAL A 207 20.18 17.61 2.43
N ALA A 208 18.96 18.10 2.20
CA ALA A 208 18.70 19.18 1.24
C ALA A 208 19.44 20.48 1.57
N GLN A 209 19.71 20.72 2.86
CA GLN A 209 20.45 21.89 3.35
C GLN A 209 21.97 21.67 3.42
N ALA A 210 22.46 20.48 3.09
CA ALA A 210 23.86 20.14 3.24
C ALA A 210 24.74 20.74 2.13
N GLU A 211 26.05 20.79 2.40
CA GLU A 211 27.06 21.09 1.39
C GLU A 211 27.38 19.82 0.59
N ALA A 212 26.63 19.64 -0.50
CA ALA A 212 26.79 18.56 -1.47
C ALA A 212 26.21 19.04 -2.82
N CYS A 213 26.89 18.78 -3.93
CA CYS A 213 26.44 19.28 -5.25
C CYS A 213 25.08 18.67 -5.64
N GLY A 214 24.85 17.40 -5.32
CA GLY A 214 23.60 16.67 -5.53
C GLY A 214 22.70 16.60 -4.31
N ARG A 215 22.70 17.62 -3.43
CA ARG A 215 21.88 17.65 -2.20
C ARG A 215 20.38 17.44 -2.45
N LEU A 216 19.82 17.98 -3.54
CA LEU A 216 18.40 17.83 -3.88
C LEU A 216 18.07 16.40 -4.38
N PRO A 217 18.73 15.85 -5.41
CA PRO A 217 18.47 14.47 -5.82
C PRO A 217 18.76 13.44 -4.71
N TRP A 218 19.77 13.69 -3.86
CA TRP A 218 20.05 12.84 -2.71
C TRP A 218 19.00 12.97 -1.61
N SER A 219 18.50 14.18 -1.35
CA SER A 219 17.35 14.40 -0.46
C SER A 219 16.12 13.64 -0.94
N THR A 220 15.80 13.72 -2.25
CA THR A 220 14.70 12.94 -2.85
C THR A 220 14.88 11.43 -2.64
N LEU A 221 16.07 10.88 -2.87
CA LEU A 221 16.36 9.48 -2.57
C LEU A 221 16.16 9.14 -1.07
N THR A 222 16.57 10.05 -0.18
CA THR A 222 16.42 9.88 1.27
C THR A 222 14.94 9.92 1.69
N ALA A 223 14.14 10.80 1.09
CA ALA A 223 12.70 10.89 1.30
C ALA A 223 11.97 9.64 0.76
N LEU A 224 12.33 9.16 -0.43
CA LEU A 224 11.84 7.89 -0.98
C LEU A 224 12.17 6.71 -0.06
N ALA A 225 13.40 6.65 0.45
CA ALA A 225 13.81 5.62 1.39
C ALA A 225 13.02 5.68 2.70
N ARG A 226 12.73 6.89 3.22
CA ARG A 226 11.87 7.11 4.39
C ARG A 226 10.46 6.56 4.15
N ALA A 227 9.83 6.96 3.05
CA ALA A 227 8.48 6.55 2.69
C ALA A 227 8.35 5.03 2.43
N LEU A 228 9.36 4.44 1.80
CA LEU A 228 9.39 3.01 1.45
C LEU A 228 10.05 2.13 2.52
N GLY A 229 10.46 2.68 3.66
CA GLY A 229 11.09 1.92 4.75
C GLY A 229 12.46 1.33 4.41
N TRP A 230 13.18 1.86 3.42
CA TRP A 230 14.54 1.42 3.08
C TRP A 230 15.52 1.90 4.15
N LYS A 231 16.43 1.02 4.56
CA LYS A 231 17.43 1.31 5.58
C LYS A 231 18.74 1.78 4.93
N PRO A 232 19.21 2.99 5.23
CA PRO A 232 20.47 3.48 4.70
C PRO A 232 21.65 2.78 5.38
N ARG A 233 22.70 2.55 4.60
CA ARG A 233 23.97 1.96 5.04
C ARG A 233 25.11 2.70 4.35
N LEU A 234 26.05 3.21 5.12
CA LEU A 234 27.29 3.77 4.59
C LEU A 234 28.16 2.61 4.08
N LEU A 235 28.55 2.65 2.81
CA LEU A 235 29.41 1.66 2.17
C LEU A 235 30.86 2.10 2.19
N ALA A 236 31.09 3.36 1.81
CA ALA A 236 32.42 3.95 1.80
C ALA A 236 32.36 5.46 1.93
N TYR A 237 33.45 6.01 2.43
CA TYR A 237 33.73 7.43 2.47
C TYR A 237 35.22 7.65 2.21
N ALA A 238 35.54 8.66 1.42
CA ALA A 238 36.91 9.13 1.18
C ALA A 238 36.87 10.61 0.77
N THR A 239 38.04 11.22 0.65
CA THR A 239 38.22 12.52 0.00
C THR A 239 39.15 12.38 -1.21
N SER A 240 39.33 13.45 -1.97
CA SER A 240 40.33 13.49 -3.04
C SER A 240 41.78 13.33 -2.53
N ALA A 241 42.05 13.55 -1.25
CA ALA A 241 43.39 13.36 -0.65
C ALA A 241 43.85 11.90 -0.62
N GLU A 242 42.93 10.93 -0.55
CA GLU A 242 43.27 9.50 -0.57
C GLU A 242 43.72 9.00 -1.96
N ALA A 243 43.35 9.71 -3.02
CA ALA A 243 43.71 9.34 -4.38
C ALA A 243 45.07 9.92 -4.77
N ARG A 244 45.10 11.24 -5.03
CA ARG A 244 46.28 12.00 -5.49
C ARG A 244 46.24 13.49 -5.11
N GLY A 245 45.29 13.91 -4.27
CA GLY A 245 45.06 15.32 -3.93
C GLY A 245 45.93 15.84 -2.79
N GLY A 246 46.21 17.14 -2.80
CA GLY A 246 46.71 17.85 -1.62
C GLY A 246 45.63 17.94 -0.54
N ARG A 247 46.04 18.06 0.73
CA ARG A 247 45.11 18.08 1.88
C ARG A 247 44.51 19.46 2.17
N GLU A 248 44.92 20.49 1.44
CA GLU A 248 44.49 21.87 1.69
C GLU A 248 43.12 22.20 1.09
N ARG A 249 42.76 21.54 -0.02
CA ARG A 249 41.51 21.75 -0.75
C ARG A 249 41.04 20.42 -1.33
N VAL A 250 40.18 19.71 -0.60
CA VAL A 250 39.67 18.39 -0.99
C VAL A 250 38.21 18.44 -1.41
N VAL A 251 37.77 17.39 -2.11
CA VAL A 251 36.36 17.10 -2.34
C VAL A 251 36.01 15.81 -1.61
N GLY A 252 34.88 15.78 -0.91
CA GLY A 252 34.38 14.60 -0.20
C GLY A 252 33.59 13.65 -1.11
N TYR A 253 33.73 12.34 -0.90
CA TYR A 253 33.05 11.30 -1.66
C TYR A 253 32.39 10.29 -0.72
N GLY A 254 31.09 10.05 -0.89
CA GLY A 254 30.35 9.07 -0.11
C GLY A 254 29.60 8.08 -1.00
N ALA A 255 29.59 6.82 -0.59
CA ALA A 255 28.72 5.79 -1.16
C ALA A 255 27.79 5.26 -0.08
N LEU A 256 26.48 5.33 -0.30
CA LEU A 256 25.47 4.75 0.57
C LEU A 256 24.62 3.77 -0.21
N ALA A 257 24.16 2.71 0.45
CA ALA A 257 23.08 1.85 -0.02
C ALA A 257 21.83 2.08 0.82
N TYR A 258 20.69 2.19 0.15
CA TYR A 258 19.36 2.17 0.74
C TYR A 258 18.79 0.78 0.51
N VAL A 259 18.83 -0.04 1.56
CA VAL A 259 18.53 -1.46 1.50
C VAL A 259 17.12 -1.68 2.01
N TRP A 260 16.29 -2.29 1.18
CA TRP A 260 15.11 -2.99 1.64
C TRP A 260 15.54 -4.09 2.61
N SER A 261 15.37 -3.87 3.91
CA SER A 261 15.60 -4.91 4.90
C SER A 261 14.31 -5.68 5.10
N LEU A 262 14.38 -7.01 5.05
CA LEU A 262 13.31 -7.92 5.52
C LEU A 262 13.04 -7.80 7.05
N GLY A 263 13.68 -6.85 7.74
CA GLY A 263 13.41 -6.51 9.14
C GLY A 263 12.41 -5.36 9.27
N LEU A 264 11.16 -5.70 9.60
CA LEU A 264 10.14 -4.81 10.21
C LEU A 264 9.63 -3.64 9.37
N CYS A 265 9.66 -3.72 8.04
CA CYS A 265 8.58 -3.11 7.25
C CYS A 265 7.90 -4.24 6.49
N ARG A 266 6.77 -4.71 7.04
CA ARG A 266 5.77 -5.41 6.24
C ARG A 266 5.45 -4.46 5.07
N MET A 267 6.00 -4.69 3.87
CA MET A 267 5.05 -4.91 2.79
C MET A 267 4.28 -6.11 3.28
N LYS A 268 3.17 -5.84 3.96
CA LYS A 268 2.06 -6.75 3.88
C LYS A 268 2.03 -7.04 2.37
N GLU A 269 1.99 -8.31 1.96
CA GLU A 269 0.86 -8.61 1.10
C GLU A 269 -0.28 -7.84 1.76
N MET A 270 -0.63 -6.66 1.25
CA MET A 270 -1.96 -6.19 1.48
C MET A 270 -2.75 -7.19 0.64
N THR A 271 -2.90 -8.42 1.16
CA THR A 271 -4.23 -8.88 1.46
C THR A 271 -4.82 -7.70 2.23
N PRO A 272 -5.61 -6.84 1.55
CA PRO A 272 -6.33 -5.81 2.26
C PRO A 272 -6.96 -6.50 3.45
N VAL A 273 -6.55 -6.09 4.66
CA VAL A 273 -7.22 -6.63 5.84
C VAL A 273 -8.55 -5.94 5.81
N ARG A 274 -9.60 -6.73 5.57
CA ARG A 274 -10.96 -6.23 5.53
C ARG A 274 -11.19 -5.44 6.82
N ARG A 275 -11.34 -4.11 6.69
CA ARG A 275 -11.70 -3.26 7.82
C ARG A 275 -13.15 -3.61 8.14
N ARG A 276 -13.37 -4.05 9.37
CA ARG A 276 -14.69 -4.33 9.92
C ARG A 276 -15.16 -3.09 10.67
N PHE A 277 -16.39 -2.65 10.41
CA PHE A 277 -17.04 -1.58 11.15
C PHE A 277 -17.60 -2.14 12.46
N SER A 278 -17.46 -1.37 13.53
CA SER A 278 -18.21 -1.60 14.76
C SER A 278 -19.64 -1.10 14.64
N VAL A 279 -20.54 -1.60 15.50
CA VAL A 279 -21.92 -1.10 15.61
C VAL A 279 -21.91 0.41 15.94
N GLU A 280 -21.01 0.86 16.81
CA GLU A 280 -20.89 2.28 17.15
C GLU A 280 -20.42 3.13 15.96
N GLU A 281 -19.54 2.61 15.09
CA GLU A 281 -19.19 3.28 13.83
C GLU A 281 -20.36 3.31 12.84
N PHE A 282 -21.10 2.21 12.72
CA PHE A 282 -22.29 2.11 11.87
C PHE A 282 -23.35 3.15 12.24
N HIS A 283 -23.66 3.30 13.54
CA HIS A 283 -24.57 4.36 14.03
C HIS A 283 -24.01 5.77 13.80
N ARG A 284 -22.71 5.98 13.97
CA ARG A 284 -22.08 7.28 13.64
C ARG A 284 -22.18 7.63 12.16
N MET A 285 -22.13 6.64 11.27
CA MET A 285 -22.31 6.86 9.82
C MET A 285 -23.72 7.33 9.51
N ALA A 286 -24.75 6.71 10.12
CA ALA A 286 -26.14 7.16 10.00
C ALA A 286 -26.32 8.59 10.54
N GLN A 287 -25.78 8.89 11.74
CA GLN A 287 -25.83 10.23 12.33
C GLN A 287 -25.12 11.31 11.49
N ALA A 288 -24.06 10.92 10.77
CA ALA A 288 -23.34 11.81 9.85
C ALA A 288 -24.04 11.96 8.48
N GLY A 289 -25.17 11.29 8.26
CA GLY A 289 -25.90 11.31 6.99
C GLY A 289 -25.24 10.51 5.87
N LEU A 290 -24.31 9.58 6.19
CA LEU A 290 -23.67 8.69 5.21
C LEU A 290 -24.52 7.47 4.87
N LEU A 291 -25.44 7.11 5.78
CA LEU A 291 -26.43 6.06 5.60
C LEU A 291 -27.80 6.68 5.88
N GLY A 292 -28.62 6.80 4.84
CA GLY A 292 -29.99 7.27 4.93
C GLY A 292 -30.98 6.13 5.16
N GLU A 293 -32.21 6.48 5.52
CA GLU A 293 -33.31 5.52 5.71
C GLU A 293 -33.60 4.73 4.41
N ASP A 294 -33.36 5.33 3.25
CA ASP A 294 -33.58 4.72 1.93
C ASP A 294 -32.51 3.68 1.54
N ASP A 295 -31.34 3.66 2.20
CA ASP A 295 -30.24 2.78 1.81
C ASP A 295 -30.52 1.30 2.12
N ARG A 296 -31.41 1.05 3.10
CA ARG A 296 -31.84 -0.28 3.57
C ARG A 296 -30.66 -1.24 3.76
N VAL A 297 -29.82 -0.96 4.76
CA VAL A 297 -28.61 -1.73 5.06
C VAL A 297 -28.63 -2.37 6.45
N GLU A 298 -27.91 -3.47 6.61
CA GLU A 298 -27.64 -4.14 7.90
C GLU A 298 -26.13 -4.36 8.11
N LEU A 299 -25.68 -4.46 9.37
CA LEU A 299 -24.27 -4.70 9.69
C LEU A 299 -24.06 -6.16 10.11
N LEU A 300 -23.29 -6.93 9.33
CA LEU A 300 -22.95 -8.32 9.66
C LEU A 300 -21.44 -8.52 9.69
N GLU A 301 -20.89 -8.98 10.81
CA GLU A 301 -19.46 -9.27 10.98
C GLU A 301 -18.55 -8.09 10.59
N GLY A 302 -19.06 -6.87 10.79
CA GLY A 302 -18.43 -5.60 10.48
C GLY A 302 -18.48 -5.19 9.00
N GLU A 303 -19.36 -5.79 8.22
CA GLU A 303 -19.61 -5.47 6.82
C GLU A 303 -21.01 -4.91 6.68
N ILE A 304 -21.17 -3.85 5.88
CA ILE A 304 -22.48 -3.26 5.57
C ILE A 304 -23.05 -4.00 4.37
N TRP A 305 -24.19 -4.65 4.56
CA TRP A 305 -24.91 -5.40 3.55
C TRP A 305 -26.16 -4.63 3.13
N GLN A 306 -26.40 -4.55 1.81
CA GLN A 306 -27.63 -3.97 1.30
C GLN A 306 -28.73 -5.04 1.27
N MET A 307 -29.89 -4.72 1.84
CA MET A 307 -31.04 -5.62 1.88
C MET A 307 -31.81 -5.62 0.56
N SER A 308 -32.32 -6.78 0.17
CA SER A 308 -33.16 -6.92 -1.02
C SER A 308 -34.48 -6.15 -0.87
N PRO A 309 -35.03 -5.58 -1.95
CA PRO A 309 -36.39 -5.04 -1.96
C PRO A 309 -37.43 -6.06 -1.48
N ILE A 310 -38.41 -5.61 -0.71
CA ILE A 310 -39.47 -6.47 -0.17
C ILE A 310 -40.51 -6.72 -1.26
N GLY A 311 -40.66 -7.98 -1.66
CA GLY A 311 -41.70 -8.44 -2.58
C GLY A 311 -43.10 -8.52 -1.95
N SER A 312 -44.12 -8.61 -2.80
CA SER A 312 -45.52 -8.70 -2.33
C SER A 312 -45.83 -9.99 -1.58
N ARG A 313 -45.16 -11.11 -1.93
CA ARG A 313 -45.32 -12.41 -1.24
C ARG A 313 -44.63 -12.38 0.12
N HIS A 314 -43.41 -11.84 0.19
CA HIS A 314 -42.74 -11.55 1.47
C HIS A 314 -43.64 -10.73 2.40
N ALA A 315 -44.17 -9.60 1.91
CA ALA A 315 -45.03 -8.74 2.72
C ALA A 315 -46.32 -9.46 3.17
N ALA A 316 -46.87 -10.36 2.36
CA ALA A 316 -48.03 -11.17 2.74
C ALA A 316 -47.68 -12.19 3.82
N CYS A 317 -46.54 -12.88 3.71
CA CYS A 317 -46.04 -13.79 4.73
C CYS A 317 -45.84 -13.07 6.07
N LEU A 318 -45.18 -11.91 6.07
CA LEU A 318 -45.00 -11.10 7.28
C LEU A 318 -46.34 -10.70 7.93
N ARG A 319 -47.36 -10.32 7.15
CA ARG A 319 -48.70 -10.03 7.70
C ARG A 319 -49.34 -11.25 8.35
N ARG A 320 -49.14 -12.44 7.79
CA ARG A 320 -49.65 -13.70 8.37
C ARG A 320 -48.92 -14.05 9.66
N LEU A 321 -47.59 -13.96 9.67
CA LEU A 321 -46.76 -14.17 10.87
C LEU A 321 -47.14 -13.18 11.98
N ARG A 322 -47.28 -11.89 11.67
CA ARG A 322 -47.76 -10.88 12.63
C ARG A 322 -49.10 -11.29 13.22
N ARG A 323 -50.11 -11.57 12.38
CA ARG A 323 -51.46 -11.98 12.84
C ARG A 323 -51.42 -13.23 13.73
N LEU A 324 -50.53 -14.17 13.42
CA LEU A 324 -50.35 -15.40 14.18
C LEU A 324 -49.79 -15.14 15.58
N PHE A 325 -48.84 -14.21 15.72
CA PHE A 325 -48.14 -13.97 16.98
C PHE A 325 -48.70 -12.81 17.82
N THR A 326 -49.47 -11.88 17.25
CA THR A 326 -50.14 -10.79 18.00
C THR A 326 -50.91 -11.24 19.25
N PRO A 327 -51.63 -12.39 19.26
CA PRO A 327 -52.29 -12.86 20.48
C PRO A 327 -51.33 -13.15 21.65
N LEU A 328 -50.09 -13.57 21.38
CA LEU A 328 -49.08 -13.83 22.41
C LEU A 328 -48.61 -12.51 23.05
N GLU A 329 -48.36 -11.50 22.22
CA GLU A 329 -47.98 -10.15 22.68
C GLU A 329 -49.11 -9.49 23.48
N THR A 330 -50.36 -9.63 23.02
CA THR A 330 -51.55 -9.08 23.74
C THR A 330 -51.73 -9.72 25.12
N GLN A 331 -51.25 -10.96 25.31
CA GLN A 331 -51.23 -11.65 26.60
C GLN A 331 -50.01 -11.29 27.46
N GLY A 332 -49.11 -10.44 26.97
CA GLY A 332 -47.87 -10.05 27.64
C GLY A 332 -46.81 -11.15 27.68
N LEU A 333 -46.91 -12.17 26.82
CA LEU A 333 -46.00 -13.33 26.83
C LEU A 333 -44.70 -13.07 26.03
N CYS A 334 -44.74 -12.15 25.09
CA CYS A 334 -43.60 -11.69 24.30
C CYS A 334 -43.81 -10.26 23.81
N LEU A 335 -42.77 -9.66 23.23
CA LEU A 335 -42.87 -8.47 22.40
C LEU A 335 -42.65 -8.87 20.93
N LEU A 336 -43.46 -8.33 20.02
CA LEU A 336 -43.39 -8.60 18.60
C LEU A 336 -42.64 -7.46 17.90
N ALA A 337 -41.42 -7.75 17.45
CA ALA A 337 -40.56 -6.83 16.72
C ALA A 337 -40.48 -7.24 15.25
N VAL A 338 -40.50 -6.27 14.33
CA VAL A 338 -40.59 -6.55 12.88
C VAL A 338 -39.70 -5.61 12.10
N GLN A 339 -38.69 -6.18 11.45
CA GLN A 339 -37.64 -5.41 10.76
C GLN A 339 -36.90 -4.47 11.71
N ASP A 340 -36.76 -4.90 12.96
CA ASP A 340 -36.05 -4.15 14.01
C ASP A 340 -34.61 -4.65 14.16
N PRO A 341 -33.67 -3.79 14.61
CA PRO A 341 -32.30 -4.19 14.87
C PRO A 341 -32.17 -5.24 15.98
N LEU A 342 -31.32 -6.24 15.76
CA LEU A 342 -30.92 -7.23 16.76
C LEU A 342 -29.41 -7.15 16.98
N ARG A 343 -28.95 -6.73 18.15
CA ARG A 343 -27.52 -6.54 18.43
C ARG A 343 -26.88 -7.86 18.86
N LEU A 344 -26.23 -8.55 17.92
CA LEU A 344 -25.57 -9.83 18.18
C LEU A 344 -24.18 -9.66 18.82
N SER A 345 -23.44 -8.62 18.43
CA SER A 345 -22.10 -8.33 18.97
C SER A 345 -21.72 -6.86 18.75
N SER A 346 -20.48 -6.49 19.09
CA SER A 346 -19.92 -5.17 18.75
C SER A 346 -19.71 -4.94 17.26
N HIS A 347 -19.89 -5.96 16.40
CA HIS A 347 -19.67 -5.89 14.95
C HIS A 347 -20.86 -6.43 14.13
N SER A 348 -21.96 -6.83 14.77
CA SER A 348 -23.12 -7.41 14.07
C SER A 348 -24.42 -6.90 14.67
N GLU A 349 -25.21 -6.22 13.84
CA GLU A 349 -26.56 -5.73 14.11
C GLU A 349 -27.45 -5.97 12.87
N PRO A 350 -27.86 -7.23 12.62
CA PRO A 350 -28.85 -7.57 11.58
C PRO A 350 -30.22 -6.93 11.83
N GLN A 351 -31.04 -6.89 10.78
CA GLN A 351 -32.48 -6.58 10.86
C GLN A 351 -33.31 -7.80 10.45
N PRO A 352 -33.67 -8.70 11.38
CA PRO A 352 -34.52 -9.85 11.07
C PRO A 352 -35.93 -9.43 10.68
N ASP A 353 -36.57 -10.23 9.82
CA ASP A 353 -37.93 -9.93 9.38
C ASP A 353 -38.95 -9.96 10.51
N LEU A 354 -38.82 -10.89 11.47
CA LEU A 354 -39.67 -10.91 12.66
C LEU A 354 -38.95 -11.53 13.86
N LEU A 355 -39.17 -10.94 15.03
CA LEU A 355 -38.65 -11.38 16.31
C LEU A 355 -39.80 -11.52 17.31
N LEU A 356 -39.79 -12.64 18.05
CA LEU A 356 -40.48 -12.74 19.33
C LEU A 356 -39.44 -12.52 20.42
N LEU A 357 -39.55 -11.43 21.16
CA LEU A 357 -38.62 -11.04 22.21
C LEU A 357 -39.23 -11.31 23.60
N LYS A 358 -38.37 -11.53 24.59
CA LYS A 358 -38.78 -11.52 26.00
C LYS A 358 -39.40 -10.16 26.35
N PRO A 359 -40.50 -10.12 27.11
CA PRO A 359 -41.06 -8.87 27.62
C PRO A 359 -40.04 -8.11 28.47
N ARG A 360 -39.95 -6.80 28.25
CA ARG A 360 -39.07 -5.88 28.98
C ARG A 360 -39.82 -4.56 29.20
N GLU A 361 -39.72 -3.97 30.39
CA GLU A 361 -40.53 -2.81 30.79
C GLU A 361 -40.29 -1.56 29.91
N ASP A 362 -39.04 -1.32 29.52
CA ASP A 362 -38.64 -0.19 28.67
C ASP A 362 -38.85 -0.45 27.18
N LEU A 363 -39.40 -1.61 26.79
CA LEU A 363 -39.58 -2.02 25.40
C LEU A 363 -38.28 -1.96 24.57
N TYR A 364 -37.11 -2.18 25.20
CA TYR A 364 -35.79 -2.05 24.58
C TYR A 364 -35.44 -0.62 24.12
N ALA A 365 -36.04 0.41 24.72
CA ALA A 365 -35.74 1.80 24.39
C ALA A 365 -34.31 2.22 24.76
N GLU A 366 -33.71 1.65 25.81
CA GLU A 366 -32.35 1.99 26.23
C GLU A 366 -31.26 1.27 25.43
N ALA A 367 -31.57 0.08 24.90
CA ALA A 367 -30.64 -0.71 24.10
C ALA A 367 -31.41 -1.73 23.25
N HIS A 368 -30.99 -1.90 21.99
CA HIS A 368 -31.49 -2.96 21.11
C HIS A 368 -31.38 -4.36 21.76
N PRO A 369 -32.32 -5.27 21.47
CA PRO A 369 -32.31 -6.62 22.02
C PRO A 369 -31.04 -7.38 21.66
N GLY A 370 -30.59 -8.24 22.58
CA GLY A 370 -29.49 -9.19 22.37
C GLY A 370 -29.98 -10.59 21.98
N PRO A 371 -29.08 -11.52 21.63
CA PRO A 371 -29.45 -12.90 21.27
C PRO A 371 -30.17 -13.66 22.41
N GLU A 372 -29.85 -13.36 23.66
CA GLU A 372 -30.49 -13.94 24.85
C GLU A 372 -31.95 -13.51 25.03
N ASP A 373 -32.36 -12.41 24.41
CA ASP A 373 -33.72 -11.87 24.49
C ASP A 373 -34.66 -12.54 23.47
N VAL A 374 -34.11 -13.26 22.50
CA VAL A 374 -34.87 -13.85 21.39
C VAL A 374 -35.53 -15.17 21.82
N LEU A 375 -36.86 -15.19 21.77
CA LEU A 375 -37.68 -16.40 21.92
C LEU A 375 -37.87 -17.14 20.59
N LEU A 376 -37.96 -16.41 19.48
CA LEU A 376 -38.01 -16.92 18.11
C LEU A 376 -37.54 -15.84 17.14
N LEU A 377 -36.70 -16.20 16.16
CA LEU A 377 -36.32 -15.35 15.04
C LEU A 377 -36.86 -15.94 13.73
N VAL A 378 -37.45 -15.10 12.87
CA VAL A 378 -37.96 -15.51 11.57
C VAL A 378 -37.35 -14.64 10.46
N GLU A 379 -36.87 -15.29 9.39
CA GLU A 379 -36.49 -14.69 8.11
C GLU A 379 -37.44 -15.18 7.01
N VAL A 380 -37.76 -14.33 6.04
CA VAL A 380 -38.67 -14.61 4.92
C VAL A 380 -37.97 -14.40 3.59
N ALA A 381 -37.69 -15.49 2.88
CA ALA A 381 -37.01 -15.46 1.59
C ALA A 381 -37.99 -15.53 0.40
N ASP A 382 -38.01 -14.51 -0.45
CA ASP A 382 -38.90 -14.39 -1.64
C ASP A 382 -38.14 -14.39 -2.99
N ALA A 383 -36.82 -14.63 -2.98
CA ALA A 383 -36.00 -14.75 -4.19
C ALA A 383 -35.03 -15.93 -4.11
N SER A 384 -34.25 -16.01 -3.03
CA SER A 384 -33.38 -17.15 -2.74
C SER A 384 -33.17 -17.23 -1.23
N GLY A 385 -33.56 -18.34 -0.59
CA GLY A 385 -33.33 -18.55 0.83
C GLY A 385 -31.89 -18.97 1.18
N ALA A 386 -30.97 -19.01 0.20
CA ALA A 386 -29.59 -19.39 0.45
C ALA A 386 -28.89 -18.39 1.41
N TYR A 387 -29.13 -17.09 1.24
CA TYR A 387 -28.55 -16.07 2.13
C TYR A 387 -28.98 -16.26 3.59
N ASP A 388 -30.28 -16.42 3.83
CA ASP A 388 -30.81 -16.60 5.19
C ASP A 388 -30.36 -17.94 5.82
N ARG A 389 -30.30 -19.02 5.02
CA ARG A 389 -29.90 -20.36 5.50
C ARG A 389 -28.40 -20.52 5.71
N GLU A 390 -27.58 -19.96 4.82
CA GLU A 390 -26.14 -20.23 4.76
C GLU A 390 -25.30 -19.09 5.35
N VAL A 391 -25.85 -17.87 5.47
CA VAL A 391 -25.16 -16.72 6.05
C VAL A 391 -25.77 -16.31 7.39
N LYS A 392 -27.07 -15.98 7.43
CA LYS A 392 -27.70 -15.43 8.64
C LYS A 392 -27.96 -16.50 9.71
N ALA A 393 -28.51 -17.66 9.38
CA ALA A 393 -28.76 -18.72 10.37
C ALA A 393 -27.48 -19.17 11.11
N PRO A 394 -26.34 -19.43 10.44
CA PRO A 394 -25.08 -19.72 11.14
C PRO A 394 -24.58 -18.54 11.98
N LEU A 395 -24.79 -17.29 11.54
CA LEU A 395 -24.46 -16.09 12.32
C LEU A 395 -25.27 -16.04 13.63
N TYR A 396 -26.57 -16.32 13.57
CA TYR A 396 -27.45 -16.39 14.74
C TYR A 396 -27.04 -17.49 15.71
N ALA A 397 -26.72 -18.69 15.19
CA ALA A 397 -26.28 -19.81 16.00
C ALA A 397 -25.00 -19.48 16.79
N ARG A 398 -24.02 -18.83 16.15
CA ARG A 398 -22.76 -18.42 16.79
C ARG A 398 -22.96 -17.49 17.99
N HIS A 399 -24.05 -16.73 18.00
CA HIS A 399 -24.39 -15.80 19.07
C HIS A 399 -25.45 -16.37 20.03
N GLY A 400 -25.88 -17.62 19.87
CA GLY A 400 -26.71 -18.32 20.85
C GLY A 400 -28.22 -18.11 20.72
N VAL A 401 -28.71 -17.57 19.58
CA VAL A 401 -30.15 -17.52 19.29
C VAL A 401 -30.70 -18.96 19.30
N GLN A 402 -31.74 -19.21 20.07
CA GLN A 402 -32.16 -20.59 20.40
C GLN A 402 -32.96 -21.27 19.29
N GLU A 403 -33.68 -20.50 18.48
CA GLU A 403 -34.52 -21.01 17.39
C GLU A 403 -34.64 -19.98 16.27
N VAL A 404 -34.41 -20.44 15.04
CA VAL A 404 -34.58 -19.64 13.81
C VAL A 404 -35.47 -20.37 12.83
N TRP A 405 -36.44 -19.66 12.26
CA TRP A 405 -37.23 -20.13 11.12
C TRP A 405 -36.83 -19.34 9.88
N VAL A 406 -36.47 -20.04 8.80
CA VAL A 406 -36.35 -19.43 7.46
C VAL A 406 -37.53 -19.92 6.62
N VAL A 407 -38.46 -19.02 6.32
CA VAL A 407 -39.62 -19.27 5.45
C VAL A 407 -39.19 -19.04 4.01
N ASP A 408 -38.88 -20.12 3.30
CA ASP A 408 -38.47 -20.07 1.89
C ASP A 408 -39.72 -20.16 0.99
N LEU A 409 -40.18 -19.01 0.52
CA LEU A 409 -41.35 -18.89 -0.35
C LEU A 409 -41.08 -19.40 -1.77
N VAL A 410 -39.82 -19.57 -2.16
CA VAL A 410 -39.44 -20.07 -3.49
C VAL A 410 -39.49 -21.59 -3.50
N GLU A 411 -38.91 -22.22 -2.48
CA GLU A 411 -38.94 -23.68 -2.32
C GLU A 411 -40.26 -24.18 -1.73
N GLY A 412 -41.08 -23.29 -1.15
CA GLY A 412 -42.35 -23.65 -0.51
C GLY A 412 -42.12 -24.46 0.77
N ARG A 413 -41.13 -24.07 1.57
CA ARG A 413 -40.67 -24.82 2.75
C ARG A 413 -40.31 -23.89 3.90
N VAL A 414 -40.35 -24.42 5.12
CA VAL A 414 -39.83 -23.76 6.31
C VAL A 414 -38.64 -24.55 6.84
N HIS A 415 -37.50 -23.88 6.96
CA HIS A 415 -36.32 -24.42 7.61
C HIS A 415 -36.32 -24.00 9.07
N ARG A 416 -36.39 -24.97 9.98
CA ARG A 416 -36.33 -24.76 11.41
C ARG A 416 -34.97 -25.18 11.93
N PHE A 417 -34.27 -24.24 12.56
CA PHE A 417 -32.94 -24.45 13.11
C PHE A 417 -32.98 -24.37 14.65
N LEU A 418 -32.34 -25.35 15.31
CA LEU A 418 -32.33 -25.53 16.76
C LEU A 418 -30.95 -25.96 17.26
N ASP A 419 -30.76 -25.84 18.58
CA ASP A 419 -29.53 -26.22 19.29
C ASP A 419 -28.29 -25.47 18.74
N PRO A 420 -28.17 -24.16 19.05
CA PRO A 420 -27.11 -23.31 18.51
C PRO A 420 -25.72 -23.73 19.02
N SER A 421 -24.73 -23.64 18.14
CA SER A 421 -23.33 -23.85 18.48
C SER A 421 -22.41 -22.87 17.72
N PRO A 422 -21.13 -22.75 18.11
CA PRO A 422 -20.16 -21.95 17.35
C PRO A 422 -19.96 -22.40 15.89
N GLY A 423 -20.31 -23.64 15.56
CA GLY A 423 -20.25 -24.19 14.20
C GLY A 423 -21.54 -24.05 13.40
N GLY A 424 -22.59 -23.45 13.95
CA GLY A 424 -23.95 -23.46 13.39
C GLY A 424 -24.94 -24.22 14.27
N TYR A 425 -26.18 -24.34 13.82
CA TYR A 425 -27.20 -25.14 14.49
C TYR A 425 -26.95 -26.63 14.32
N ARG A 426 -27.12 -27.41 15.41
CA ARG A 426 -26.92 -28.87 15.37
C ARG A 426 -28.15 -29.60 14.83
N GLU A 427 -29.32 -28.99 14.97
CA GLU A 427 -30.58 -29.53 14.47
C GLU A 427 -31.12 -28.64 13.35
N HIS A 428 -31.46 -29.26 12.22
CA HIS A 428 -32.06 -28.61 11.05
C HIS A 428 -33.20 -29.47 10.52
N HIS A 429 -34.43 -28.93 10.58
CA HIS A 429 -35.62 -29.59 10.06
C HIS A 429 -36.17 -28.82 8.88
N VAL A 430 -36.48 -29.52 7.80
CA VAL A 430 -37.09 -28.95 6.59
C VAL A 430 -38.53 -29.42 6.52
N LEU A 431 -39.46 -28.48 6.62
CA LEU A 431 -40.89 -28.74 6.73
C LEU A 431 -41.60 -28.26 5.47
N GLY A 432 -42.46 -29.11 4.92
CA GLY A 432 -43.28 -28.82 3.74
C GLY A 432 -44.70 -28.37 4.11
N PRO A 433 -45.53 -28.03 3.11
CA PRO A 433 -46.88 -27.47 3.34
C PRO A 433 -47.82 -28.33 4.19
N GLY A 434 -47.63 -29.67 4.20
CA GLY A 434 -48.44 -30.61 4.98
C GLY A 434 -48.04 -30.72 6.45
N ASP A 435 -46.92 -30.13 6.84
CA ASP A 435 -46.37 -30.23 8.19
C ASP A 435 -46.93 -29.12 9.11
N THR A 436 -46.72 -29.32 10.41
CA THR A 436 -46.97 -28.32 11.45
C THR A 436 -45.70 -28.07 12.24
N LEU A 437 -45.54 -26.85 12.76
CA LEU A 437 -44.45 -26.49 13.67
C LEU A 437 -44.95 -25.60 14.79
N SER A 438 -44.22 -25.58 15.90
CA SER A 438 -44.50 -24.75 17.06
C SER A 438 -43.21 -24.13 17.57
N PRO A 439 -43.22 -22.84 17.96
CA PRO A 439 -42.07 -22.22 18.60
C PRO A 439 -41.72 -22.98 19.88
N ARG A 440 -40.44 -23.19 20.16
CA ARG A 440 -39.95 -23.85 21.37
C ARG A 440 -40.39 -23.12 22.63
N ALA A 441 -40.44 -21.78 22.58
CA ALA A 441 -40.96 -20.94 23.65
C ALA A 441 -42.48 -21.09 23.85
N PHE A 442 -43.21 -21.53 22.82
CA PHE A 442 -44.68 -21.62 22.80
C PHE A 442 -45.15 -22.95 22.19
N PRO A 443 -44.89 -24.10 22.84
CA PRO A 443 -45.17 -25.42 22.28
C PRO A 443 -46.67 -25.70 22.06
N GLY A 444 -47.55 -24.94 22.70
CA GLY A 444 -49.01 -25.02 22.49
C GLY A 444 -49.51 -24.32 21.22
N LEU A 445 -48.68 -23.49 20.56
CA LEU A 445 -49.04 -22.79 19.34
C LEU A 445 -48.70 -23.65 18.12
N SER A 446 -49.68 -24.41 17.62
CA SER A 446 -49.53 -25.21 16.41
C SER A 446 -49.73 -24.36 15.16
N VAL A 447 -48.70 -24.26 14.32
CA VAL A 447 -48.69 -23.46 13.10
C VAL A 447 -48.66 -24.39 11.89
N PRO A 448 -49.70 -24.42 11.03
CA PRO A 448 -49.63 -25.13 9.76
C PRO A 448 -48.63 -24.46 8.82
N VAL A 449 -47.66 -25.19 8.28
CA VAL A 449 -46.63 -24.63 7.37
C VAL A 449 -47.28 -23.96 6.15
N ALA A 450 -48.32 -24.56 5.57
CA ALA A 450 -49.07 -23.97 4.45
C ALA A 450 -49.64 -22.56 4.75
N SER A 451 -49.84 -22.20 6.02
CA SER A 451 -50.32 -20.85 6.37
C SER A 451 -49.23 -19.78 6.24
N LEU A 452 -47.95 -20.17 6.15
CA LEU A 452 -46.81 -19.27 6.04
C LEU A 452 -46.34 -19.06 4.59
N LEU A 453 -46.70 -19.96 3.67
CA LEU A 453 -46.17 -20.02 2.29
C LEU A 453 -46.94 -19.20 1.24
#